data_AF-A0A5Q0TMP0-F1
#
_entry.id   AF-A0A5Q0TMP0-F1
#
_cell.length_a   1.000
_cell.length_b   1.000
_cell.length_c   1.000
_cell.angle_alpha   90.00
_cell.angle_beta   90.00
_cell.angle_gamma   90.00
#
_symmetry.space_group_name_H-M   'P 1'
#
loop_
_entity.id
_entity.type
_entity.pdbx_description
1 polymer ?
#
loop_
_entity_poly.entity_id
_entity_poly.type
_entity_poly.pdbx_seq_one_letter_code
_entity_poly.pdbx_strand_id
1 'polypeptide(L)'
;MNRLQQLLKEALDEIEVYGSWTSLYYILKLLVESEAEKLCREQEIIYHMTVDSLTLFTIYKYGEGIDKTRLFVLSFLLYDYLSRHYNLQNPIFSIKWNKRYFIYSPRIDSRLHSLSKRGLLIKKDKLYYLTQLGISEAESISIGKKDSMKVDSIVASLKSLRKVKDIKIFIRKYLIG
;
A
#
# COMPACT_ATOMS: atom_id res chain seq x y z
N MET A 1 -5.92 20.27 12.94
CA MET A 1 -6.12 18.97 13.63
C MET A 1 -4.75 18.47 14.09
N ASN A 2 -4.62 17.82 15.25
CA ASN A 2 -3.33 17.20 15.63
C ASN A 2 -3.19 15.79 15.03
N ARG A 3 -1.98 15.21 15.10
CA ARG A 3 -1.70 13.91 14.48
C ARG A 3 -2.57 12.79 15.04
N LEU A 4 -2.80 12.75 16.34
CA LEU A 4 -3.69 11.76 16.97
C LEU A 4 -5.12 11.85 16.44
N GLN A 5 -5.69 13.05 16.36
CA GLN A 5 -7.03 13.27 15.81
C GLN A 5 -7.13 12.84 14.35
N GLN A 6 -6.11 13.13 13.53
CA GLN A 6 -6.06 12.67 12.14
C GLN A 6 -6.11 11.14 12.06
N LEU A 7 -5.27 10.46 12.84
CA LEU A 7 -5.21 9.00 12.86
C LEU A 7 -6.52 8.37 13.33
N LEU A 8 -7.14 8.93 14.37
CA LEU A 8 -8.45 8.47 14.86
C LEU A 8 -9.54 8.65 13.79
N LYS A 9 -9.57 9.78 13.09
CA LYS A 9 -10.48 10.00 11.97
C LYS A 9 -10.26 8.98 10.85
N GLU A 10 -9.01 8.75 10.45
CA GLU A 10 -8.67 7.71 9.46
C GLU A 10 -9.11 6.31 9.89
N ALA A 11 -9.07 6.00 11.19
CA ALA A 11 -9.52 4.72 11.72
C ALA A 11 -11.05 4.59 11.72
N LEU A 12 -11.78 5.65 12.05
CA LEU A 12 -13.24 5.70 11.94
C LEU A 12 -13.68 5.53 10.49
N ASP A 13 -13.09 6.32 9.57
CA ASP A 13 -13.34 6.19 8.13
C ASP A 13 -13.04 4.75 7.66
N GLU A 14 -11.99 4.11 8.17
CA GLU A 14 -11.67 2.73 7.80
C GLU A 14 -12.71 1.71 8.30
N ILE A 15 -13.25 1.91 9.49
CA ILE A 15 -14.30 1.06 10.05
C ILE A 15 -15.60 1.23 9.25
N GLU A 16 -15.99 2.47 8.99
CA GLU A 16 -17.26 2.79 8.33
C GLU A 16 -17.25 2.43 6.84
N VAL A 17 -16.15 2.71 6.13
CA VAL A 17 -16.07 2.53 4.68
C VAL A 17 -15.56 1.14 4.30
N TYR A 18 -14.63 0.57 5.06
CA TYR A 18 -13.94 -0.68 4.71
C TYR A 18 -14.24 -1.83 5.69
N GLY A 19 -14.97 -1.60 6.78
CA GLY A 19 -15.27 -2.63 7.79
C GLY A 19 -14.03 -3.18 8.49
N SER A 20 -12.92 -2.43 8.51
CA SER A 20 -11.63 -2.86 9.05
C SER A 20 -11.28 -2.11 10.33
N TRP A 21 -10.83 -2.85 11.33
CA TRP A 21 -10.37 -2.31 12.62
C TRP A 21 -8.84 -2.21 12.70
N THR A 22 -8.14 -2.51 11.60
CA THR A 22 -6.67 -2.61 11.55
C THR A 22 -6.00 -1.31 11.99
N SER A 23 -6.52 -0.18 11.52
CA SER A 23 -6.03 1.15 11.89
C SER A 23 -6.17 1.43 13.37
N LEU A 24 -7.35 1.13 13.94
CA LEU A 24 -7.60 1.36 15.36
C LEU A 24 -6.66 0.51 16.21
N TYR A 25 -6.48 -0.76 15.87
CA TYR A 25 -5.52 -1.63 16.55
C TYR A 25 -4.10 -1.05 16.52
N TYR A 26 -3.66 -0.53 15.36
CA TYR A 26 -2.34 0.08 15.24
C TYR A 26 -2.19 1.37 16.04
N ILE A 27 -3.23 2.21 16.09
CA ILE A 27 -3.25 3.43 16.92
C ILE A 27 -3.20 3.07 18.40
N LEU A 28 -3.99 2.09 18.85
CA LEU A 28 -3.94 1.61 20.23
C LEU A 28 -2.55 1.08 20.57
N LYS A 29 -1.94 0.31 19.67
CA LYS A 29 -0.56 -0.15 19.84
C LYS A 29 0.42 1.02 19.94
N LEU A 30 0.31 2.02 19.07
CA LEU A 30 1.14 3.22 19.11
C LEU A 30 0.96 4.01 20.41
N LEU A 31 -0.26 4.15 20.91
CA LEU A 31 -0.54 4.84 22.18
C LEU A 31 0.02 4.09 23.39
N VAL A 32 0.09 2.75 23.32
CA VAL A 32 0.71 1.92 24.36
C VAL A 32 2.24 1.94 24.28
N GLU A 33 2.79 1.94 23.07
CA GLU A 33 4.25 1.86 22.84
C GLU A 33 4.95 3.23 22.78
N SER A 34 4.21 4.31 22.51
CA SER A 34 4.72 5.68 22.38
C SER A 34 4.11 6.56 23.45
N GLU A 35 4.86 7.53 23.97
CA GLU A 35 4.32 8.58 24.83
C GLU A 35 3.21 9.34 24.08
N ALA A 36 1.95 9.06 24.40
CA ALA A 36 0.77 9.61 23.72
C ALA A 36 0.80 11.15 23.61
N GLU A 37 1.45 11.82 24.56
CA GLU A 37 1.68 13.26 24.53
C GLU A 37 2.40 13.74 23.27
N LYS A 38 3.33 12.96 22.73
CA LYS A 38 4.07 13.31 21.52
C LYS A 38 3.14 13.43 20.31
N LEU A 39 2.23 12.46 20.13
CA LEU A 39 1.25 12.45 19.04
C LEU A 39 0.23 13.59 19.15
N CYS A 40 -0.05 14.07 20.36
CA CYS A 40 -0.90 15.24 20.59
C CYS A 40 -0.23 16.56 20.20
N ARG A 41 1.11 16.62 20.26
CA ARG A 41 1.92 17.81 19.91
C ARG A 41 2.30 17.85 18.43
N GLU A 42 2.29 16.70 17.76
CA GLU A 42 2.54 16.60 16.32
C GLU A 42 1.38 17.16 15.49
N GLN A 43 1.73 17.83 14.39
CA GLN A 43 0.75 18.35 13.44
C GLN A 43 0.24 17.26 12.49
N GLU A 44 -0.91 17.54 11.90
CA GLU A 44 -1.47 16.76 10.80
C GLU A 44 -0.46 16.59 9.65
N ILE A 45 -0.40 15.39 9.07
CA ILE A 45 0.45 15.09 7.91
C ILE A 45 -0.37 15.20 6.64
N ILE A 46 0.10 16.03 5.71
CA ILE A 46 -0.41 16.04 4.33
C ILE A 46 0.27 14.89 3.58
N TYR A 47 -0.51 13.88 3.22
CA TYR A 47 0.00 12.75 2.45
C TYR A 47 0.12 13.12 0.97
N HIS A 48 1.25 12.77 0.39
CA HIS A 48 1.43 12.79 -1.07
C HIS A 48 0.69 11.62 -1.73
N MET A 49 0.54 10.51 -1.00
CA MET A 49 -0.09 9.30 -1.51
C MET A 49 -0.78 8.54 -0.37
N THR A 50 -2.08 8.30 -0.52
CA THR A 50 -2.88 7.47 0.39
C THR A 50 -2.69 5.97 0.09
N VAL A 51 -3.22 5.09 0.93
CA VAL A 51 -3.19 3.64 0.66
C VAL A 51 -3.97 3.29 -0.62
N ASP A 52 -5.08 3.98 -0.89
CA ASP A 52 -5.85 3.81 -2.12
C ASP A 52 -5.00 4.23 -3.33
N SER A 53 -4.41 5.42 -3.27
CA SER A 53 -3.53 5.96 -4.32
C SER A 53 -2.33 5.04 -4.57
N LEU A 54 -1.67 4.53 -3.52
CA LEU A 54 -0.59 3.55 -3.66
C LEU A 54 -1.06 2.27 -4.33
N THR A 55 -2.25 1.78 -3.98
CA THR A 55 -2.82 0.55 -4.54
C THR A 55 -3.10 0.73 -6.03
N LEU A 56 -3.76 1.82 -6.42
CA LEU A 56 -4.02 2.15 -7.83
C LEU A 56 -2.72 2.34 -8.61
N PHE A 57 -1.79 3.12 -8.07
CA PHE A 57 -0.46 3.35 -8.66
C PHE A 57 0.30 2.05 -8.88
N THR A 58 0.25 1.13 -7.90
CA THR A 58 0.90 -0.18 -7.99
C THR A 58 0.34 -0.99 -9.16
N ILE A 59 -0.99 -1.06 -9.29
CA ILE A 59 -1.65 -1.81 -10.38
C ILE A 59 -1.36 -1.14 -11.72
N TYR A 60 -1.40 0.20 -11.78
CA TYR A 60 -1.09 0.99 -12.97
C TYR A 60 0.33 0.75 -13.46
N LYS A 61 1.32 0.88 -12.57
CA LYS A 61 2.73 0.65 -12.90
C LYS A 61 3.00 -0.80 -13.28
N TYR A 62 2.27 -1.75 -12.69
CA TYR A 62 2.33 -3.13 -13.16
C TYR A 62 1.77 -3.29 -14.58
N GLY A 63 0.85 -2.44 -15.05
CA GLY A 63 0.47 -2.32 -16.46
C GLY A 63 -0.32 -3.48 -17.06
N GLU A 64 -0.64 -4.51 -16.27
CA GLU A 64 -1.47 -5.65 -16.64
C GLU A 64 -2.21 -6.19 -15.41
N GLY A 65 -2.99 -7.26 -15.57
CA GLY A 65 -3.69 -7.91 -14.47
C GLY A 65 -2.72 -8.42 -13.40
N ILE A 66 -2.87 -7.96 -12.16
CA ILE A 66 -1.98 -8.33 -11.06
C ILE A 66 -2.68 -9.24 -10.05
N ASP A 67 -2.05 -10.35 -9.67
CA ASP A 67 -2.56 -11.21 -8.59
C ASP A 67 -2.27 -10.60 -7.22
N LYS A 68 -3.06 -10.97 -6.19
CA LYS A 68 -2.90 -10.44 -4.83
C LYS A 68 -1.47 -10.54 -4.27
N THR A 69 -0.74 -11.61 -4.58
CA THR A 69 0.62 -11.81 -4.05
C THR A 69 1.54 -10.76 -4.63
N ARG A 70 1.52 -10.60 -5.96
CA ARG A 70 2.32 -9.59 -6.65
C ARG A 70 1.91 -8.19 -6.25
N LEU A 71 0.62 -7.93 -6.05
CA LEU A 71 0.13 -6.64 -5.56
C LEU A 71 0.74 -6.30 -4.20
N PHE A 72 0.62 -7.18 -3.20
CA PHE A 72 1.17 -6.90 -1.86
C PHE A 72 2.69 -6.72 -1.88
N VAL A 73 3.39 -7.56 -2.65
CA VAL A 73 4.85 -7.48 -2.76
C VAL A 73 5.29 -6.19 -3.45
N LEU A 74 4.66 -5.85 -4.57
CA LEU A 74 5.00 -4.64 -5.31
C LEU A 74 4.66 -3.39 -4.50
N SER A 75 3.46 -3.32 -3.91
CA SER A 75 3.08 -2.20 -3.05
C SER A 75 4.03 -2.03 -1.87
N PHE A 76 4.55 -3.12 -1.29
CA PHE A 76 5.58 -3.05 -0.25
C PHE A 76 6.89 -2.44 -0.78
N LEU A 77 7.39 -2.92 -1.91
CA LEU A 77 8.64 -2.41 -2.52
C LEU A 77 8.52 -0.93 -2.92
N LEU A 78 7.39 -0.56 -3.52
CA LEU A 78 7.11 0.83 -3.91
C LEU A 78 6.97 1.72 -2.68
N TYR A 79 6.26 1.25 -1.64
CA TYR A 79 6.15 1.97 -0.37
C TYR A 79 7.53 2.19 0.26
N ASP A 80 8.35 1.14 0.42
CA ASP A 80 9.66 1.22 1.06
C ASP A 80 10.63 2.17 0.35
N TYR A 81 10.54 2.25 -0.98
CA TYR A 81 11.31 3.22 -1.77
C TYR A 81 10.74 4.64 -1.65
N LEU A 82 9.45 4.82 -1.96
CA LEU A 82 8.82 6.14 -2.07
C LEU A 82 8.68 6.83 -0.71
N SER A 83 8.51 6.09 0.38
CA SER A 83 8.39 6.68 1.73
C SER A 83 9.66 7.40 2.21
N ARG A 84 10.79 7.22 1.51
CA ARG A 84 12.04 7.95 1.78
C ARG A 84 12.04 9.35 1.19
N HIS A 85 11.14 9.62 0.25
CA HIS A 85 11.10 10.85 -0.54
C HIS A 85 9.74 11.56 -0.44
N TYR A 86 8.68 10.84 -0.07
CA TYR A 86 7.30 11.33 -0.02
C TYR A 86 6.60 10.88 1.27
N ASN A 87 5.66 11.69 1.75
CA ASN A 87 4.79 11.30 2.87
C ASN A 87 3.70 10.34 2.37
N LEU A 88 3.87 9.04 2.60
CA LEU A 88 2.91 7.99 2.25
C LEU A 88 2.09 7.59 3.48
N GLN A 89 0.79 7.36 3.30
CA GLN A 89 -0.04 6.77 4.33
C GLN A 89 0.36 5.30 4.54
N ASN A 90 0.62 4.91 5.78
CA ASN A 90 1.13 3.58 6.11
C ASN A 90 0.11 2.47 5.74
N PRO A 91 0.44 1.55 4.81
CA PRO A 91 -0.45 0.45 4.43
C PRO A 91 -0.48 -0.70 5.44
N ILE A 92 0.38 -0.69 6.47
CA ILE A 92 0.52 -1.76 7.48
C ILE A 92 0.89 -3.08 6.81
N PHE A 93 2.18 -3.31 6.56
CA PHE A 93 2.67 -4.58 6.02
C PHE A 93 3.03 -5.59 7.12
N SER A 94 2.72 -6.86 6.87
CA SER A 94 3.13 -8.01 7.67
C SER A 94 3.91 -8.99 6.81
N ILE A 95 5.07 -9.43 7.31
CA ILE A 95 5.96 -10.36 6.60
C ILE A 95 5.89 -11.74 7.27
N LYS A 96 5.49 -12.77 6.52
CA LYS A 96 5.31 -14.15 7.00
C LYS A 96 5.88 -15.17 6.01
N TRP A 97 7.09 -15.67 6.28
CA TRP A 97 7.84 -16.54 5.35
C TRP A 97 7.12 -17.86 4.97
N ASN A 98 6.22 -18.34 5.82
CA ASN A 98 5.61 -19.67 5.71
C ASN A 98 4.18 -19.67 5.12
N LYS A 99 3.60 -18.52 4.78
CA LYS A 99 2.21 -18.43 4.26
C LYS A 99 2.15 -18.32 2.73
N ARG A 100 0.93 -18.48 2.18
CA ARG A 100 0.61 -18.27 0.75
C ARG A 100 0.97 -16.85 0.30
N TYR A 101 0.66 -15.85 1.12
CA TYR A 101 1.14 -14.48 1.00
C TYR A 101 2.24 -14.27 2.03
N PHE A 102 3.45 -13.97 1.58
CA PHE A 102 4.57 -13.74 2.49
C PHE A 102 4.80 -12.26 2.81
N ILE A 103 4.33 -11.36 1.94
CA ILE A 103 4.02 -9.97 2.28
C ILE A 103 2.50 -9.86 2.21
N TYR A 104 1.90 -9.25 3.22
CA TYR A 104 0.46 -9.02 3.31
C TYR A 104 0.20 -7.66 3.92
N SER A 105 -0.76 -6.92 3.37
CA SER A 105 -1.28 -5.69 3.98
C SER A 105 -2.79 -5.84 4.20
N PRO A 106 -3.26 -5.89 5.46
CA PRO A 106 -4.69 -5.88 5.75
C PRO A 106 -5.40 -4.61 5.27
N ARG A 107 -4.75 -3.43 5.26
CA ARG A 107 -5.37 -2.21 4.75
C ARG A 107 -5.57 -2.26 3.23
N ILE A 108 -4.56 -2.72 2.48
CA ILE A 108 -4.74 -2.90 1.04
C ILE A 108 -5.84 -3.92 0.78
N ASP A 109 -5.83 -5.06 1.49
CA ASP A 109 -6.82 -6.12 1.26
C ASP A 109 -8.26 -5.68 1.51
N SER A 110 -8.53 -4.95 2.60
CA SER A 110 -9.88 -4.45 2.92
C SER A 110 -10.37 -3.39 1.93
N ARG A 111 -9.46 -2.56 1.40
CA ARG A 111 -9.79 -1.47 0.47
C ARG A 111 -10.06 -1.95 -0.95
N LEU A 112 -9.53 -3.11 -1.37
CA LEU A 112 -9.75 -3.65 -2.73
C LEU A 112 -11.24 -3.77 -3.10
N HIS A 113 -12.08 -4.17 -2.15
CA HIS A 113 -13.52 -4.28 -2.39
C HIS A 113 -14.18 -2.91 -2.60
N SER A 114 -13.81 -1.92 -1.79
CA SER A 114 -14.34 -0.56 -1.91
C SER A 114 -13.86 0.13 -3.20
N LEU A 115 -12.59 -0.02 -3.56
CA LEU A 115 -12.06 0.45 -4.85
C LEU A 115 -12.80 -0.17 -6.04
N SER A 116 -13.20 -1.44 -5.94
CA SER A 116 -14.03 -2.07 -6.97
C SER A 116 -15.46 -1.52 -6.99
N LYS A 117 -16.10 -1.31 -5.83
CA LYS A 117 -17.42 -0.66 -5.73
C LYS A 117 -17.43 0.76 -6.29
N ARG A 118 -16.34 1.51 -6.10
CA ARG A 118 -16.13 2.85 -6.68
C ARG A 118 -15.89 2.83 -8.20
N GLY A 119 -15.84 1.66 -8.82
CA GLY A 119 -15.63 1.52 -10.26
C GLY A 119 -14.19 1.78 -10.70
N LEU A 120 -13.21 1.73 -9.79
CA LEU A 120 -11.79 1.94 -10.10
C LEU A 120 -11.07 0.65 -10.47
N LEU A 121 -11.56 -0.48 -9.96
CA LEU A 121 -10.97 -1.80 -10.16
C LEU A 121 -11.99 -2.84 -10.63
N ILE A 122 -11.52 -3.72 -11.53
CA ILE A 122 -12.22 -4.93 -11.93
C ILE A 122 -11.39 -6.13 -11.49
N LYS A 123 -12.05 -7.15 -10.94
CA LYS A 123 -11.44 -8.44 -10.61
C LYS A 123 -11.89 -9.50 -11.62
N LYS A 124 -10.95 -10.09 -12.35
CA LYS A 124 -11.19 -11.20 -13.30
C LYS A 124 -10.14 -12.28 -13.08
N ASP A 125 -10.56 -13.55 -13.00
CA ASP A 125 -9.65 -14.71 -12.87
C ASP A 125 -8.60 -14.59 -11.74
N LYS A 126 -8.99 -13.99 -10.60
CA LYS A 126 -8.14 -13.68 -9.43
C LYS A 126 -7.09 -12.58 -9.66
N LEU A 127 -7.11 -11.92 -10.80
CA LEU A 127 -6.30 -10.76 -11.14
C LEU A 127 -7.11 -9.47 -10.95
N TYR A 128 -6.41 -8.39 -10.60
CA TYR A 128 -6.94 -7.05 -10.47
C TYR A 128 -6.49 -6.19 -11.64
N TYR A 129 -7.44 -5.47 -12.23
CA TYR A 129 -7.25 -4.56 -13.35
C TYR A 129 -7.82 -3.20 -12.99
N LEU A 130 -7.21 -2.12 -13.48
CA LEU A 130 -7.79 -0.79 -13.41
C LEU A 130 -8.85 -0.62 -14.50
N THR A 131 -9.92 0.09 -14.16
CA THR A 131 -10.83 0.67 -15.16
C THR A 131 -10.22 1.92 -15.76
N GLN A 132 -10.87 2.53 -16.76
CA GLN A 132 -10.46 3.83 -17.28
C GLN A 132 -10.43 4.92 -16.19
N LEU A 133 -11.41 4.91 -15.29
CA LEU A 133 -11.44 5.81 -14.14
C LEU A 133 -10.26 5.55 -13.20
N GLY A 134 -9.96 4.27 -12.91
CA GLY A 134 -8.81 3.89 -12.08
C GLY A 134 -7.46 4.27 -12.71
N ILE A 135 -7.34 4.17 -14.03
CA ILE A 135 -6.15 4.63 -14.77
C ILE A 135 -5.97 6.13 -14.61
N SER A 136 -7.03 6.91 -14.83
CA SER A 136 -6.98 8.37 -14.69
C SER A 136 -6.60 8.80 -13.27
N GLU A 137 -7.17 8.17 -12.23
CA GLU A 137 -6.76 8.44 -10.84
C GLU A 137 -5.28 8.08 -10.61
N ALA A 138 -4.81 6.95 -11.15
CA ALA A 138 -3.42 6.54 -10.99
C ALA A 138 -2.43 7.45 -11.72
N GLU A 139 -2.79 7.98 -12.89
CA GLU A 139 -1.97 8.92 -13.68
C GLU A 139 -1.83 10.28 -13.03
N SER A 140 -2.83 10.70 -12.23
CA SER A 140 -2.76 11.94 -11.46
C SER A 140 -1.67 11.92 -10.38
N ILE A 141 -1.14 10.74 -10.05
CA ILE A 141 -0.08 10.56 -9.05
C ILE A 141 1.27 10.93 -9.68
N SER A 142 1.70 12.16 -9.42
CA SER A 142 2.97 12.68 -9.89
C SER A 142 4.11 12.32 -8.94
N ILE A 143 5.16 11.67 -9.48
CA ILE A 143 6.44 11.47 -8.81
C ILE A 143 7.57 11.99 -9.70
N GLY A 144 8.69 12.37 -9.09
CA GLY A 144 9.86 12.87 -9.80
C GLY A 144 10.38 11.87 -10.84
N LYS A 145 10.95 12.37 -11.95
CA LYS A 145 11.45 11.54 -13.07
C LYS A 145 12.43 10.45 -12.60
N LYS A 146 13.35 10.80 -11.70
CA LYS A 146 14.33 9.87 -11.11
C LYS A 146 13.63 8.74 -10.34
N ASP A 147 12.61 9.08 -9.55
CA ASP A 147 11.83 8.11 -8.79
C ASP A 147 10.99 7.23 -9.71
N SER A 148 10.40 7.79 -10.77
CA SER A 148 9.69 6.99 -11.78
C SER A 148 10.61 5.96 -12.41
N MET A 149 11.82 6.33 -12.83
CA MET A 149 12.77 5.36 -13.40
C MET A 149 13.13 4.25 -12.42
N LYS A 150 13.24 4.56 -11.12
CA LYS A 150 13.51 3.56 -10.09
C LYS A 150 12.30 2.66 -9.84
N VAL A 151 11.10 3.21 -9.80
CA VAL A 151 9.83 2.47 -9.74
C VAL A 151 9.72 1.50 -10.92
N ASP A 152 9.98 1.97 -12.14
CA ASP A 152 9.89 1.16 -13.35
C ASP A 152 10.92 0.01 -13.30
N SER A 153 12.12 0.24 -12.76
CA SER A 153 13.13 -0.80 -12.50
C SER A 153 12.68 -1.85 -11.47
N ILE A 154 12.03 -1.42 -10.38
CA ILE A 154 11.46 -2.34 -9.36
C ILE A 154 10.37 -3.21 -10.00
N VAL A 155 9.48 -2.61 -10.78
CA VAL A 155 8.39 -3.31 -11.49
C VAL A 155 8.96 -4.33 -12.46
N ALA A 156 9.91 -3.95 -13.30
CA ALA A 156 10.56 -4.84 -14.26
C ALA A 156 11.22 -6.04 -13.57
N SER A 157 11.92 -5.79 -12.45
CA SER A 157 12.55 -6.82 -11.64
C SER A 157 11.52 -7.81 -11.11
N LEU A 158 10.40 -7.33 -10.54
CA LEU A 158 9.35 -8.20 -10.03
C LEU A 158 8.63 -9.00 -11.13
N LYS A 159 8.34 -8.37 -12.28
CA LYS A 159 7.72 -9.02 -13.44
C LYS A 159 8.56 -10.17 -14.00
N SER A 160 9.88 -10.07 -13.93
CA SER A 160 10.78 -11.14 -14.37
C SER A 160 10.63 -12.44 -13.54
N LEU A 161 10.05 -12.35 -12.33
CA LEU A 161 9.87 -13.47 -11.41
C LEU A 161 8.56 -14.21 -11.69
N ARG A 162 8.68 -15.41 -12.25
CA ARG A 162 7.51 -16.23 -12.64
C ARG A 162 6.89 -16.97 -11.45
N LYS A 163 7.72 -17.52 -10.55
CA LYS A 163 7.24 -18.36 -9.42
C LYS A 163 7.24 -17.60 -8.11
N VAL A 164 6.27 -17.91 -7.24
CA VAL A 164 6.18 -17.34 -5.89
C VAL A 164 7.46 -17.59 -5.07
N LYS A 165 8.13 -18.75 -5.26
CA LYS A 165 9.41 -19.05 -4.62
C LYS A 165 10.49 -18.02 -4.96
N ASP A 166 10.57 -17.60 -6.22
CA ASP A 166 11.57 -16.65 -6.69
C ASP A 166 11.31 -15.26 -6.11
N ILE A 167 10.04 -14.87 -6.04
CA ILE A 167 9.60 -13.64 -5.37
C ILE A 167 9.99 -13.65 -3.88
N LYS A 168 9.80 -14.77 -3.17
CA LYS A 168 10.23 -14.92 -1.78
C LYS A 168 11.75 -14.76 -1.61
N ILE A 169 12.54 -15.38 -2.49
CA ILE A 169 14.00 -15.27 -2.47
C ILE A 169 14.42 -13.83 -2.74
N PHE A 170 13.81 -13.19 -3.72
CA PHE A 170 14.05 -11.79 -4.07
C PHE A 170 13.81 -10.87 -2.86
N ILE A 171 12.65 -10.98 -2.21
CA ILE A 171 12.36 -10.15 -1.04
C ILE A 171 13.27 -10.47 0.15
N ARG A 172 13.63 -11.74 0.35
CA ARG A 172 14.58 -12.10 1.41
C ARG A 172 15.92 -11.42 1.21
N LYS A 173 16.43 -11.39 -0.03
CA LYS A 173 17.66 -10.64 -0.37
C LYS A 173 17.45 -9.14 -0.14
N TYR A 174 16.36 -8.59 -0.64
CA TYR A 174 16.02 -7.16 -0.47
C TYR A 174 16.04 -6.71 1.00
N LEU A 175 15.51 -7.52 1.91
CA LEU A 175 15.42 -7.19 3.35
C LEU A 175 16.72 -7.40 4.12
N ILE A 176 17.62 -8.26 3.65
CA ILE A 176 18.89 -8.57 4.34
C ILE A 176 20.00 -7.60 3.94
N GLY A 177 19.90 -6.98 2.76
CA GLY A 177 20.97 -6.18 2.15
C GLY A 177 21.93 -7.04 1.34
#